data_AF-A0A3B9U459-F1
#
_entry.id   AF-A0A3B9U459-F1
#
_cell.length_a   1.000
_cell.length_b   1.000
_cell.length_c   1.000
_cell.angle_alpha   90.00
_cell.angle_beta   90.00
_cell.angle_gamma   90.00
#
_symmetry.space_group_name_H-M   'P 1'
#
loop_
_entity.id
_entity.type
_entity.pdbx_description
1 polymer ?
#
loop_
_entity_poly.entity_id
_entity_poly.type
_entity_poly.pdbx_seq_one_letter_code
_entity_poly.pdbx_strand_id
1 'polypeptide(L)'
;MNAQGKERIYEKLRDYHVNSFESALSTDKMDKLRVEFAVIEDATVAMLLGLVNGKSEYIDYTEDLKNIKKKSKISPKGNRDEDEDRKFFIEKIDSLEGILNQALDAKFLLRPSRADKAAKAKLEASK
;
A
#
# COMPACT_ATOMS: atom_id res chain seq x y z
N MET A 1 3.16 -9.73 20.17
CA MET A 1 2.66 -9.97 18.79
C MET A 1 1.31 -10.64 18.90
N ASN A 2 0.21 -10.00 18.48
CA ASN A 2 -1.11 -10.62 18.56
C ASN A 2 -1.32 -11.51 17.32
N ALA A 3 -1.41 -12.83 17.51
CA ALA A 3 -1.66 -13.79 16.43
C ALA A 3 -2.93 -13.47 15.64
N GLN A 4 -3.95 -12.92 16.31
CA GLN A 4 -5.22 -12.52 15.69
C GLN A 4 -5.03 -11.36 14.69
N GLY A 5 -4.12 -10.43 14.97
CA GLY A 5 -3.85 -9.30 14.06
C GLY A 5 -3.20 -9.77 12.76
N LYS A 6 -2.33 -10.78 12.84
CA LYS A 6 -1.69 -11.39 11.66
C LYS A 6 -2.66 -12.15 10.80
N GLU A 7 -3.51 -12.97 11.43
CA GLU A 7 -4.53 -13.74 10.71
C GLU A 7 -5.46 -12.80 9.93
N ARG A 8 -5.93 -11.74 10.58
CA ARG A 8 -6.81 -10.75 9.94
C ARG A 8 -6.15 -10.05 8.74
N ILE A 9 -4.86 -9.71 8.85
CA ILE A 9 -4.08 -9.15 7.72
C ILE A 9 -3.99 -10.17 6.59
N TYR A 10 -3.73 -11.44 6.91
CA TYR A 10 -3.62 -12.52 5.92
C TYR A 10 -4.95 -12.76 5.19
N GLU A 11 -6.07 -12.85 5.92
CA GLU A 11 -7.42 -12.96 5.36
C GLU A 11 -7.70 -11.83 4.37
N LYS A 12 -7.48 -10.57 4.78
CA LYS A 12 -7.70 -9.43 3.89
C LYS A 12 -6.77 -9.39 2.69
N LEU A 13 -5.51 -9.81 2.85
CA LEU A 13 -4.60 -9.91 1.71
C LEU A 13 -5.07 -10.97 0.72
N ARG A 14 -5.64 -12.08 1.18
CA ARG A 14 -6.23 -13.10 0.30
C ARG A 14 -7.41 -12.50 -0.47
N ASP A 15 -8.34 -11.83 0.20
CA ASP A 15 -9.49 -11.19 -0.44
C ASP A 15 -9.06 -10.12 -1.45
N TYR A 16 -8.03 -9.33 -1.13
CA TYR A 16 -7.47 -8.31 -2.00
C TYR A 16 -6.98 -8.85 -3.35
N HIS A 17 -6.44 -10.06 -3.38
CA HIS A 17 -5.88 -10.67 -4.60
C HIS A 17 -6.93 -11.34 -5.49
N VAL A 18 -8.15 -11.54 -4.99
CA VAL A 18 -9.26 -12.11 -5.80
C VAL A 18 -9.61 -11.19 -6.98
N ASN A 19 -9.45 -9.88 -6.80
CA ASN A 19 -9.76 -8.88 -7.81
C ASN A 19 -8.47 -8.34 -8.44
N SER A 20 -8.27 -8.62 -9.73
CA SER A 20 -7.13 -8.16 -10.53
C SER A 20 -7.56 -7.21 -11.64
N PHE A 21 -6.68 -6.29 -12.04
CA PHE A 21 -6.88 -5.48 -13.24
C PHE A 21 -7.01 -6.36 -14.48
N GLU A 22 -7.84 -5.95 -15.44
CA GLU A 22 -7.91 -6.54 -16.78
C GLU A 22 -6.55 -6.46 -17.48
N SER A 23 -6.31 -7.29 -18.51
CA SER A 23 -5.00 -7.34 -19.20
C SER A 23 -4.62 -6.03 -19.90
N ALA A 24 -5.60 -5.28 -20.40
CA ALA A 24 -5.43 -3.96 -20.99
C ALA A 24 -6.48 -3.02 -20.39
N LEU A 25 -6.08 -1.80 -20.04
CA LEU A 25 -7.00 -0.79 -19.52
C LEU A 25 -7.54 0.08 -20.67
N SER A 26 -8.51 0.93 -20.35
CA SER A 26 -9.23 1.74 -21.35
C SER A 26 -8.31 2.65 -22.19
N THR A 27 -7.18 3.09 -21.62
CA THR A 27 -6.23 4.00 -22.28
C THR A 27 -4.78 3.73 -21.86
N ASP A 28 -3.82 4.10 -22.72
CA ASP A 28 -2.38 4.10 -22.42
C ASP A 28 -2.04 4.85 -21.11
N LYS A 29 -2.83 5.87 -20.77
CA LYS A 29 -2.66 6.65 -19.55
C LYS A 29 -3.01 5.81 -18.32
N MET A 30 -4.07 5.00 -18.38
CA MET A 30 -4.43 4.07 -17.32
C MET A 30 -3.42 2.93 -17.21
N ASP A 31 -2.90 2.42 -18.34
CA ASP A 31 -1.82 1.43 -18.31
C ASP A 31 -0.55 1.96 -17.66
N LYS A 32 -0.14 3.20 -17.97
CA LYS A 32 1.00 3.84 -17.28
C LYS A 32 0.76 4.00 -15.78
N LEU A 33 -0.46 4.37 -15.38
CA LEU A 33 -0.84 4.48 -13.98
C LEU A 33 -0.81 3.11 -13.28
N ARG A 34 -1.21 2.04 -13.98
CA ARG A 34 -1.12 0.66 -13.48
C ARG A 34 0.31 0.23 -13.21
N VAL A 35 1.23 0.54 -14.11
CA VAL A 35 2.67 0.25 -13.91
C VAL A 35 3.21 0.99 -12.69
N GLU A 36 2.84 2.26 -12.51
CA GLU A 36 3.23 3.02 -11.31
C GLU A 36 2.64 2.41 -10.03
N PHE A 37 1.34 2.07 -10.06
CA PHE A 37 0.66 1.43 -8.94
C PHE A 37 1.28 0.08 -8.58
N ALA A 38 1.60 -0.76 -9.57
CA ALA A 38 2.13 -2.10 -9.37
C ALA A 38 3.42 -2.12 -8.52
N VAL A 39 4.28 -1.10 -8.68
CA VAL A 39 5.51 -0.98 -7.89
C VAL A 39 5.19 -0.75 -6.40
N ILE A 40 4.22 0.12 -6.12
CA ILE A 40 3.81 0.45 -4.75
C ILE A 40 2.99 -0.71 -4.17
N GLU A 41 2.11 -1.32 -4.95
CA GLU A 41 1.32 -2.50 -4.60
C GLU A 41 2.22 -3.65 -4.16
N ASP A 42 3.21 -4.03 -4.97
CA ASP A 42 4.13 -5.12 -4.66
C ASP A 42 4.91 -4.84 -3.37
N ALA A 43 5.44 -3.63 -3.22
CA ALA A 43 6.16 -3.23 -1.99
C ALA A 43 5.26 -3.30 -0.74
N THR A 44 4.01 -2.85 -0.87
CA THR A 44 3.01 -2.84 0.21
C THR A 44 2.62 -4.28 0.60
N VAL A 45 2.30 -5.11 -0.38
CA VAL A 45 1.92 -6.52 -0.19
C VAL A 45 3.08 -7.32 0.40
N ALA A 46 4.29 -7.17 -0.15
CA ALA A 46 5.48 -7.86 0.36
C ALA A 46 5.80 -7.48 1.81
N MET A 47 5.60 -6.21 2.17
CA MET A 47 5.75 -5.74 3.55
C MET A 47 4.71 -6.39 4.47
N LEU A 48 3.42 -6.38 4.09
CA LEU A 48 2.33 -6.97 4.88
C LEU A 48 2.50 -8.49 5.05
N LEU A 49 2.87 -9.21 3.99
CA LEU A 49 3.24 -10.64 4.07
C LEU A 49 4.44 -10.87 4.98
N GLY A 50 5.42 -9.95 4.95
CA GLY A 50 6.53 -9.96 5.89
C GLY A 50 6.08 -9.91 7.34
N LEU A 51 5.08 -9.07 7.67
CA LEU A 51 4.50 -9.01 9.02
C LEU A 51 3.85 -10.32 9.41
N VAL A 52 3.02 -10.90 8.52
CA VAL A 52 2.41 -12.23 8.73
C VAL A 52 3.49 -13.26 9.06
N ASN A 53 4.57 -13.29 8.27
CA ASN A 53 5.68 -14.23 8.38
C ASN A 53 6.68 -13.97 9.52
N GLY A 54 6.43 -13.00 10.40
CA GLY A 54 7.25 -12.83 11.63
C GLY A 54 8.01 -11.53 11.73
N LYS A 55 8.01 -10.66 10.71
CA LYS A 55 8.58 -9.32 10.87
C LYS A 55 7.76 -8.52 11.88
N SER A 56 8.45 -7.73 12.68
CA SER A 56 7.87 -6.85 13.70
C SER A 56 7.82 -5.38 13.26
N GLU A 57 8.56 -5.05 12.19
CA GLU A 57 8.67 -3.70 11.65
C GLU A 57 7.81 -3.53 10.39
N TYR A 58 7.05 -2.46 10.36
CA TYR A 58 6.15 -2.03 9.29
C TYR A 58 6.74 -0.80 8.58
N ILE A 59 6.61 -0.70 7.25
CA ILE A 59 6.94 0.51 6.50
C ILE A 59 5.64 1.17 6.08
N ASP A 60 5.49 2.46 6.35
CA ASP A 60 4.28 3.17 5.99
C ASP A 60 4.28 3.62 4.53
N TYR A 61 3.46 2.96 3.71
CA TYR A 61 3.24 3.30 2.30
C TYR A 61 1.96 4.13 2.08
N THR A 62 1.30 4.58 3.16
CA THR A 62 0.03 5.31 3.08
C THR A 62 0.12 6.57 2.20
N GLU A 63 1.20 7.35 2.28
CA GLU A 63 1.34 8.55 1.43
C GLU A 63 1.57 8.22 -0.05
N ASP A 64 2.30 7.15 -0.35
CA ASP A 64 2.50 6.70 -1.74
C ASP A 64 1.16 6.26 -2.35
N LEU A 65 0.36 5.49 -1.60
CA LEU A 65 -0.99 5.09 -2.00
C LEU A 65 -1.92 6.30 -2.21
N LYS A 66 -1.92 7.28 -1.30
CA LYS A 66 -2.69 8.53 -1.47
C LYS A 66 -2.29 9.30 -2.71
N ASN A 67 -1.01 9.29 -3.08
CA ASN A 67 -0.54 9.97 -4.28
C ASN A 67 -1.08 9.31 -5.56
N ILE A 68 -1.13 7.99 -5.62
CA ILE A 68 -1.79 7.27 -6.73
C ILE A 68 -3.31 7.53 -6.72
N LYS A 69 -3.95 7.54 -5.53
CA LYS A 69 -5.39 7.80 -5.41
C LYS A 69 -5.77 9.17 -5.95
N LYS A 70 -4.94 10.20 -5.68
CA LYS A 70 -5.11 11.55 -6.25
C LYS A 70 -5.06 11.53 -7.78
N LYS A 71 -4.14 10.75 -8.39
CA LYS A 71 -4.03 10.58 -9.85
C LYS A 71 -5.21 9.80 -10.44
N SER A 72 -5.82 8.94 -9.64
CA SER A 72 -6.97 8.11 -10.00
C SER A 72 -8.32 8.83 -9.83
N LYS A 73 -8.34 10.07 -9.33
CA LYS A 73 -9.57 10.82 -9.09
C LYS A 73 -10.42 10.94 -10.36
N ILE A 74 -11.72 10.66 -10.21
CA ILE A 74 -12.71 10.77 -11.29
C ILE A 74 -13.13 12.23 -11.44
N SER A 75 -13.07 12.75 -12.66
CA SER A 75 -13.57 14.09 -12.97
C SER A 75 -15.08 14.03 -13.21
N PRO A 76 -15.89 14.92 -12.62
CA PRO A 76 -17.34 14.97 -12.89
C PRO A 76 -17.67 15.53 -14.28
N LYS A 77 -16.68 16.00 -15.04
CA LYS A 77 -16.84 16.58 -16.38
C LYS A 77 -15.80 15.99 -17.33
N GLY A 78 -16.21 15.71 -18.57
CA GLY A 78 -15.32 15.27 -19.66
C GLY A 78 -15.56 13.83 -20.11
N ASN A 79 -14.53 13.24 -20.74
CA ASN A 79 -14.54 11.86 -21.20
C ASN A 79 -14.60 10.89 -20.00
N ARG A 80 -15.48 9.88 -20.09
CA ARG A 80 -15.77 8.88 -19.05
C ARG A 80 -15.24 7.49 -19.38
N ASP A 81 -14.50 7.32 -20.49
CA ASP A 81 -13.94 6.03 -20.91
C ASP A 81 -13.04 5.41 -19.82
N GLU A 82 -12.40 6.23 -18.98
CA GLU A 82 -11.50 5.80 -17.90
C GLU A 82 -12.21 5.62 -16.54
N ASP A 83 -13.51 5.88 -16.43
CA ASP A 83 -14.19 5.96 -15.14
C ASP A 83 -14.15 4.63 -14.37
N GLU A 84 -14.38 3.50 -15.05
CA GLU A 84 -14.36 2.17 -14.41
C GLU A 84 -12.95 1.80 -13.95
N ASP A 85 -11.92 2.04 -14.77
CA ASP A 85 -10.52 1.83 -14.38
C ASP A 85 -10.18 2.63 -13.13
N ARG A 86 -10.57 3.90 -13.10
CA ARG A 86 -10.34 4.82 -11.98
C ARG A 86 -11.05 4.38 -10.71
N LYS A 87 -12.30 3.92 -10.81
CA LYS A 87 -13.03 3.34 -9.67
C LYS A 87 -12.27 2.13 -9.14
N PHE A 88 -11.84 1.23 -10.02
CA PHE A 88 -11.12 0.03 -9.62
C PHE A 88 -9.76 0.35 -8.96
N PHE A 89 -9.02 1.34 -9.46
CA PHE A 89 -7.82 1.85 -8.77
C PHE A 89 -8.14 2.33 -7.36
N ILE A 90 -9.18 3.14 -7.20
CA ILE A 90 -9.59 3.67 -5.91
C ILE A 90 -9.94 2.52 -4.96
N GLU A 91 -10.72 1.53 -5.41
CA GLU A 91 -11.11 0.37 -4.61
C GLU A 91 -9.90 -0.47 -4.17
N LYS A 92 -8.94 -0.71 -5.07
CA LYS A 92 -7.70 -1.42 -4.75
C LYS A 92 -6.86 -0.65 -3.74
N ILE A 93 -6.71 0.66 -3.92
CA ILE A 93 -5.96 1.51 -2.99
C ILE A 93 -6.63 1.53 -1.61
N ASP A 94 -7.94 1.69 -1.54
CA ASP A 94 -8.70 1.76 -0.29
C ASP A 94 -8.62 0.44 0.46
N SER A 95 -8.59 -0.68 -0.27
CA SER A 95 -8.36 -2.00 0.30
C SER A 95 -6.98 -2.11 0.92
N LEU A 96 -5.92 -1.67 0.23
CA LEU A 96 -4.56 -1.66 0.79
C LEU A 96 -4.44 -0.74 2.01
N GLU A 97 -4.93 0.49 1.94
CA GLU A 97 -4.97 1.42 3.09
C GLU A 97 -5.70 0.79 4.29
N GLY A 98 -6.81 0.10 4.04
CA GLY A 98 -7.56 -0.62 5.06
C GLY A 98 -6.81 -1.78 5.69
N ILE A 99 -5.86 -2.41 4.99
CA ILE A 99 -4.99 -3.46 5.54
C ILE A 99 -3.82 -2.84 6.31
N LEU A 100 -3.23 -1.75 5.80
CA LEU A 100 -2.18 -1.00 6.49
C LEU A 100 -2.64 -0.48 7.85
N ASN A 101 -3.86 0.05 7.92
CA ASN A 101 -4.45 0.50 9.18
C ASN A 101 -4.57 -0.64 10.21
N GLN A 102 -4.84 -1.87 9.77
CA GLN A 102 -4.85 -3.03 10.69
C GLN A 102 -3.46 -3.38 11.20
N ALA A 103 -2.41 -3.17 10.41
CA ALA A 103 -1.04 -3.33 10.89
C ALA A 103 -0.72 -2.30 11.99
N LEU A 104 -1.19 -1.06 11.84
CA LEU A 104 -1.06 -0.04 12.88
C LEU A 104 -1.81 -0.44 14.17
N ASP A 105 -3.06 -0.89 14.04
CA ASP A 105 -3.88 -1.34 15.18
C ASP A 105 -3.30 -2.58 15.89
N ALA A 106 -2.64 -3.46 15.15
CA ALA A 106 -1.96 -4.65 15.69
C ALA A 106 -0.66 -4.33 16.45
N LYS A 107 -0.31 -3.04 16.61
CA LYS A 107 0.86 -2.53 17.33
C LYS A 107 2.20 -3.00 16.73
N PHE A 108 2.27 -3.15 15.40
CA PHE A 108 3.55 -3.31 14.73
C PHE A 108 4.39 -2.02 14.87
N LEU A 109 5.71 -2.17 14.98
CA LEU A 109 6.60 -1.02 15.12
C LEU A 109 6.82 -0.38 13.75
N LEU A 110 6.65 0.93 13.65
CA LEU A 110 7.03 1.64 12.43
C LEU A 110 8.54 1.56 12.26
N ARG A 111 8.99 1.21 11.04
CA ARG A 111 10.39 1.15 10.70
C ARG A 111 10.99 2.55 10.80
N PRO A 112 12.04 2.74 11.62
CA PRO A 112 12.66 4.05 11.76
C PRO A 112 13.27 4.49 10.42
N SER A 113 13.17 5.79 10.14
CA SER A 113 13.77 6.38 8.94
C SER A 113 15.27 6.12 8.90
N ARG A 114 15.85 5.99 7.71
CA ARG A 114 17.31 5.89 7.54
C ARG A 114 18.03 7.12 8.09
N ALA A 115 17.41 8.29 8.00
CA ALA A 115 17.94 9.52 8.58
C ALA A 115 18.01 9.45 10.11
N ASP A 116 16.98 8.88 10.75
CA ASP A 116 16.94 8.71 12.21
C ASP A 116 17.96 7.68 12.69
N LYS A 117 18.21 6.62 11.91
CA LYS A 117 19.30 5.66 12.20
C LYS A 117 20.67 6.32 12.18
N ALA A 118 20.92 7.20 11.20
CA ALA A 118 22.18 7.94 11.11
C ALA A 118 22.34 8.95 12.25
N ALA A 119 21.25 9.60 12.67
CA ALA A 119 21.25 10.54 13.80
C ALA A 119 21.50 9.82 15.14
N LYS A 120 20.83 8.68 15.39
CA LYS A 120 21.08 7.85 16.59
C LYS A 120 22.51 7.32 16.65
N ALA A 121 23.02 6.79 15.54
CA ALA A 121 24.38 6.26 15.48
C ALA A 121 25.44 7.33 15.79
N LYS A 122 25.24 8.57 15.33
CA LYS A 122 26.14 9.69 15.66
C LYS A 122 26.08 10.09 17.13
N LEU A 123 24.90 10.03 17.75
CA LEU A 123 24.70 10.35 19.16
C LEU A 123 25.33 9.30 20.09
N GLU A 124 25.26 8.02 19.72
CA GLU A 124 25.88 6.91 20.45
C GLU A 124 27.39 6.88 20.28
N ALA A 125 27.93 7.32 19.14
CA ALA A 125 29.37 7.45 18.91
C ALA A 125 30.02 8.67 19.60
N SER A 126 29.21 9.55 20.20
CA SER A 126 29.67 10.76 20.92
C SER A 126 29.59 10.63 22.44
N LYS A 127 29.32 9.42 22.96
CA LYS A 127 29.38 9.05 24.38
C LYS A 127 30.55 8.12 24.62
#